data_AF-A0A7R9TX10-F1
#
_entry.id   AF-A0A7R9TX10-F1
#
_cell.length_a   1.000
_cell.length_b   1.000
_cell.length_c   1.000
_cell.angle_alpha   90.00
_cell.angle_beta   90.00
_cell.angle_gamma   90.00
#
_symmetry.space_group_name_H-M   'P 1'
#
loop_
_entity.id
_entity.type
_entity.pdbx_description
1 polymer ?
#
loop_
_entity_poly.entity_id
_entity_poly.type
_entity_poly.pdbx_seq_one_letter_code
_entity_poly.pdbx_strand_id
1 'polypeptide(L)'
;KQFPSLANAPVVYATENALYTAKYFAKAEYLDGFDEAKPMTVTSFATAGAAHCARPWSDIEARAHGDEGELFNARTSCFSSALISAFLERAGAAGQEADAGASGVSPDVYFANHAGGVSIEWALGALVLGAREVGPAGA
;
A
#
# COMPACT_ATOMS: atom_id res chain seq x y z
N LYS A 1 -17.86 0.69 -24.13
CA LYS A 1 -16.58 1.36 -23.80
C LYS A 1 -15.65 0.27 -23.28
N GLN A 2 -14.67 -0.13 -24.08
CA GLN A 2 -13.66 -1.12 -23.69
C GLN A 2 -12.76 -0.47 -22.63
N PHE A 3 -12.62 -1.12 -21.48
CA PHE A 3 -11.55 -0.78 -20.55
C PHE A 3 -10.23 -1.08 -21.26
N PRO A 4 -9.27 -0.13 -21.29
CA PRO A 4 -7.97 -0.41 -21.87
C PRO A 4 -7.36 -1.61 -21.14
N SER A 5 -6.84 -2.54 -21.94
CA SER A 5 -6.19 -3.76 -21.48
C SER A 5 -5.00 -3.37 -20.58
N LEU A 6 -5.16 -3.61 -19.27
CA LEU A 6 -4.12 -3.53 -18.23
C LEU A 6 -3.07 -4.67 -18.36
N ALA A 7 -2.84 -5.20 -19.56
CA ALA A 7 -2.37 -6.57 -19.70
C ALA A 7 -0.90 -6.83 -19.36
N ASN A 8 -0.02 -5.83 -19.20
CA ASN A 8 1.41 -6.13 -19.23
C ASN A 8 2.28 -5.53 -18.11
N ALA A 9 1.70 -4.98 -17.05
CA ALA A 9 2.46 -4.66 -15.84
C ALA A 9 1.72 -5.21 -14.60
N PRO A 10 2.38 -6.00 -13.73
CA PRO A 10 1.75 -6.54 -12.54
C PRO A 10 1.45 -5.41 -11.56
N VAL A 11 0.17 -5.11 -11.37
CA VAL A 11 -0.29 -4.18 -10.34
C VAL A 11 -0.13 -4.84 -8.96
N VAL A 12 0.66 -4.23 -8.08
CA VAL A 12 0.89 -4.72 -6.71
C VAL A 12 0.02 -3.92 -5.75
N TYR A 13 -0.86 -4.58 -5.01
CA TYR A 13 -1.62 -3.94 -3.94
C TYR A 13 -0.94 -4.18 -2.59
N ALA A 14 -0.50 -3.12 -1.94
CA ALA A 14 0.07 -3.13 -0.60
C ALA A 14 -0.99 -2.70 0.41
N THR A 15 -1.52 -3.64 1.18
CA THR A 15 -2.68 -3.43 2.05
C THR A 15 -2.29 -3.27 3.53
N GLU A 16 -3.28 -2.95 4.36
CA GLU A 16 -3.19 -2.91 5.82
C GLU A 16 -1.99 -2.11 6.35
N ASN A 17 -1.05 -2.77 7.03
CA ASN A 17 0.11 -2.15 7.66
C ASN A 17 0.96 -1.36 6.68
N ALA A 18 1.01 -1.76 5.40
CA ALA A 18 1.71 -1.00 4.37
C ALA A 18 1.02 0.33 4.09
N LEU A 19 -0.31 0.31 3.96
CA LEU A 19 -1.12 1.52 3.79
C LEU A 19 -1.04 2.44 5.02
N TYR A 20 -1.18 1.89 6.23
CA TYR A 20 -1.12 2.70 7.46
C TYR A 20 0.24 3.36 7.64
N THR A 21 1.32 2.62 7.35
CA THR A 21 2.69 3.15 7.37
C THR A 21 2.86 4.26 6.33
N ALA A 22 2.36 4.07 5.10
CA ALA A 22 2.42 5.10 4.05
C ALA A 22 1.65 6.37 4.44
N LYS A 23 0.43 6.22 4.98
CA LYS A 23 -0.41 7.33 5.46
C LYS A 23 0.27 8.12 6.58
N TYR A 24 0.95 7.44 7.49
CA TYR A 24 1.65 8.09 8.60
C TYR A 24 2.73 9.06 8.10
N PHE A 25 3.45 8.70 7.04
CA PHE A 25 4.47 9.58 6.44
C PHE A 25 3.88 10.68 5.57
N ALA A 26 2.84 10.36 4.80
CA ALA A 26 2.36 11.21 3.73
C ALA A 26 1.18 12.12 4.14
N LYS A 27 1.14 12.53 5.41
CA LYS A 27 0.09 13.22 6.21
C LYS A 27 -0.71 14.39 5.57
N ALA A 28 -0.64 14.68 4.27
CA ALA A 28 -1.50 15.63 3.57
C ALA A 28 -1.93 15.18 2.16
N GLU A 29 -1.08 14.49 1.38
CA GLU A 29 -1.41 14.11 0.00
C GLU A 29 -2.22 12.79 -0.09
N TYR A 30 -2.16 11.95 0.94
CA TYR A 30 -2.82 10.64 0.97
C TYR A 30 -4.03 10.55 1.90
N LEU A 31 -4.42 11.66 2.54
CA LEU A 31 -5.46 11.68 3.58
C LEU A 31 -6.87 12.02 3.07
N ASP A 32 -7.04 12.41 1.81
CA ASP A 32 -8.39 12.48 1.22
C ASP A 32 -8.88 11.07 0.93
N GLY A 33 -9.58 10.51 1.93
CA GLY A 33 -10.24 9.20 1.88
C GLY A 33 -9.38 8.07 2.43
N PHE A 34 -9.89 7.36 3.44
CA PHE A 34 -9.24 6.16 3.98
C PHE A 34 -9.17 4.99 2.99
N ASP A 35 -9.83 5.11 1.83
CA ASP A 35 -10.30 3.97 1.07
C ASP A 35 -9.73 3.88 -0.35
N GLU A 36 -9.21 4.96 -0.93
CA GLU A 36 -8.81 4.92 -2.35
C GLU A 36 -7.32 4.61 -2.55
N ALA A 37 -7.08 3.70 -3.49
CA ALA A 37 -5.77 3.25 -3.90
C ALA A 37 -4.96 4.41 -4.47
N LYS A 38 -3.91 4.84 -3.75
CA LYS A 38 -2.98 5.85 -4.25
C LYS A 38 -1.67 5.19 -4.66
N PRO A 39 -1.19 5.44 -5.89
CA PRO A 39 0.08 4.92 -6.32
C PRO A 39 1.21 5.59 -5.52
N MET A 40 2.17 4.79 -5.11
CA MET A 40 3.42 5.27 -4.51
C MET A 40 4.56 4.38 -4.99
N THR A 41 5.66 5.00 -5.40
CA THR A 41 6.85 4.28 -5.83
C THR A 41 7.53 3.64 -4.63
N VAL A 42 8.22 2.50 -4.81
CA VAL A 42 8.98 1.86 -3.73
C VAL A 42 10.05 2.83 -3.22
N THR A 43 10.72 3.55 -4.12
CA THR A 43 11.71 4.57 -3.78
C THR A 43 11.12 5.69 -2.92
N SER A 44 9.94 6.21 -3.28
CA SER A 44 9.29 7.29 -2.54
C SER A 44 8.83 6.84 -1.15
N PHE A 45 8.32 5.61 -1.04
CA PHE A 45 7.94 5.02 0.24
C PHE A 45 9.17 4.84 1.14
N ALA A 46 10.26 4.27 0.60
CA ALA A 46 11.52 4.09 1.31
C ALA A 46 12.14 5.42 1.74
N THR A 47 12.10 6.43 0.87
CA THR A 47 12.61 7.79 1.17
C THR A 47 11.83 8.44 2.29
N ALA A 48 10.49 8.33 2.27
CA ALA A 48 9.63 8.84 3.33
C ALA A 48 9.88 8.13 4.66
N GLY A 49 10.06 6.80 4.64
CA GLY A 49 10.46 6.00 5.79
C GLY A 49 11.81 6.42 6.38
N ALA A 50 12.83 6.60 5.54
CA ALA A 50 14.15 7.06 5.96
C ALA A 50 14.09 8.46 6.59
N ALA A 51 13.31 9.38 6.00
CA ALA A 51 13.09 10.71 6.56
C ALA A 51 12.37 10.67 7.92
N HIS A 52 11.49 9.69 8.15
CA HIS A 52 10.89 9.46 9.46
C HIS A 52 11.91 8.91 10.46
N CYS A 53 12.69 7.90 10.07
CA CYS A 53 13.72 7.30 10.91
C CYS A 53 14.80 8.31 11.38
N ALA A 54 15.08 9.32 10.57
CA ALA A 54 16.07 10.36 10.89
C ALA A 54 15.54 11.45 11.85
N ARG A 55 14.23 11.46 12.17
CA ARG A 55 13.65 12.49 13.04
C ARG A 55 13.88 12.17 14.52
N PRO A 56 14.12 13.20 15.36
CA PRO A 56 14.10 13.04 16.80
C PRO A 56 12.76 12.49 17.27
N TRP A 57 12.79 11.61 18.29
CA TRP A 57 11.57 11.05 18.88
C TRP A 57 10.61 12.15 19.37
N SER A 58 11.11 13.25 19.93
CA SER A 58 10.29 14.39 20.37
C SER A 58 9.39 14.95 19.26
N ASP A 59 9.91 15.02 18.03
CA ASP A 59 9.20 15.59 16.89
C ASP A 59 8.17 14.61 16.31
N ILE A 60 8.46 13.32 16.44
CA ILE A 60 7.57 12.22 16.06
C ILE A 60 6.40 12.13 17.06
N GLU A 61 6.70 12.13 18.35
CA GLU A 61 5.74 12.05 19.44
C GLU A 61 4.77 13.24 19.44
N ALA A 62 5.28 14.45 19.20
CA ALA A 62 4.46 15.66 19.08
C ALA A 62 3.37 15.54 17.99
N ARG A 63 3.61 14.76 16.93
CA ARG A 63 2.64 14.51 15.84
C ARG A 63 1.55 13.52 16.19
N ALA A 64 1.73 12.73 17.24
CA ALA A 64 0.73 11.78 17.70
C ALA A 64 -0.31 12.43 18.61
N HIS A 65 -0.10 13.68 19.05
CA HIS A 65 -1.04 14.44 19.89
C HIS A 65 -1.55 13.69 21.15
N GLY A 66 -0.78 12.72 21.65
CA GLY A 66 -1.16 11.89 22.79
C GLY A 66 -2.15 10.76 22.49
N ASP A 67 -2.52 10.53 21.22
CA ASP A 67 -3.34 9.38 20.82
C ASP A 67 -2.51 8.09 20.85
N GLU A 68 -2.97 7.08 21.60
CA GLU A 68 -2.22 5.83 21.80
C GLU A 68 -2.04 5.03 20.50
N GLY A 69 -3.01 5.07 19.60
CA GLY A 69 -2.93 4.40 18.30
C GLY A 69 -1.90 5.08 17.39
N GLU A 70 -1.92 6.40 17.33
CA GLU A 70 -0.92 7.20 16.62
C GLU A 70 0.48 7.03 17.23
N LEU A 71 0.59 6.89 18.56
CA LEU A 71 1.86 6.61 19.23
C LEU A 71 2.41 5.22 18.89
N PHE A 72 1.55 4.20 18.80
CA PHE A 72 1.94 2.88 18.32
C PHE A 72 2.50 2.94 16.89
N ASN A 73 1.77 3.62 16.00
CA ASN A 73 2.21 3.83 14.62
C ASN A 73 3.53 4.61 14.58
N ALA A 74 3.65 5.67 15.38
CA ALA A 74 4.85 6.50 15.48
C ALA A 74 6.11 5.70 15.83
N ARG A 75 6.00 4.80 16.81
CA ARG A 75 7.10 3.94 17.30
C ARG A 75 7.52 2.89 16.27
N THR A 76 6.55 2.34 15.54
CA THR A 76 6.78 1.19 14.66
C THR A 76 7.06 1.58 13.21
N SER A 77 6.61 2.76 12.76
CA SER A 77 6.64 3.15 11.35
C SER A 77 8.04 3.12 10.72
N CYS A 78 9.10 3.49 11.44
CA CYS A 78 10.47 3.38 10.92
C CYS A 78 10.81 1.93 10.56
N PHE A 79 10.64 1.00 11.50
CA PHE A 79 10.87 -0.43 11.28
C PHE A 79 9.95 -0.98 10.17
N SER A 80 8.65 -0.70 10.25
CA SER A 80 7.66 -1.16 9.27
C SER A 80 8.04 -0.70 7.86
N SER A 81 8.44 0.55 7.68
CA SER A 81 8.82 1.09 6.37
C SER A 81 10.06 0.41 5.79
N ALA A 82 11.08 0.15 6.60
CA ALA A 82 12.27 -0.57 6.16
C ALA A 82 11.94 -2.02 5.78
N LEU A 83 11.13 -2.70 6.59
CA LEU A 83 10.71 -4.08 6.35
C LEU A 83 9.89 -4.20 5.05
N ILE A 84 8.88 -3.33 4.90
CA ILE A 84 8.01 -3.31 3.72
C ILE A 84 8.82 -2.99 2.47
N SER A 85 9.72 -1.99 2.52
CA SER A 85 10.58 -1.64 1.38
C SER A 85 11.45 -2.83 0.97
N ALA A 86 12.09 -3.51 1.92
CA ALA A 86 12.90 -4.70 1.63
C ALA A 86 12.09 -5.85 1.01
N PHE A 87 10.84 -6.05 1.44
CA PHE A 87 9.95 -7.04 0.82
C PHE A 87 9.58 -6.65 -0.60
N LEU A 88 9.23 -5.39 -0.85
CA LEU A 88 8.88 -4.90 -2.18
C LEU A 88 10.08 -4.97 -3.15
N GLU A 89 11.27 -4.58 -2.70
CA GLU A 89 12.52 -4.71 -3.46
C GLU A 89 12.81 -6.17 -3.82
N ARG A 90 12.71 -7.08 -2.83
CA ARG A 90 12.94 -8.52 -3.06
C ARG A 90 11.89 -9.16 -3.96
N ALA A 91 10.66 -8.64 -3.96
CA ALA A 91 9.60 -9.04 -4.88
C ALA A 91 9.81 -8.50 -6.31
N GLY A 92 10.82 -7.65 -6.54
CA GLY A 92 11.14 -7.07 -7.84
C GLY A 92 10.37 -5.80 -8.17
N ALA A 93 9.60 -5.24 -7.23
CA ALA A 93 8.79 -4.04 -7.47
C ALA A 93 9.67 -2.80 -7.74
N ALA A 94 10.87 -2.72 -7.18
CA ALA A 94 11.83 -1.66 -7.46
C ALA A 94 12.44 -1.75 -8.89
N GLY A 95 12.60 -2.97 -9.43
CA GLY A 95 13.00 -3.17 -10.82
C GLY A 95 11.90 -2.77 -11.79
N GLN A 96 10.65 -3.09 -11.46
CA GLN A 96 9.46 -2.68 -12.22
C GLN A 96 9.28 -1.15 -12.21
N GLU A 97 9.63 -0.46 -11.12
CA GLU A 97 9.62 1.00 -11.05
C GLU A 97 10.60 1.65 -12.04
N ALA A 98 11.81 1.11 -12.18
CA ALA A 98 12.80 1.60 -13.14
C ALA A 98 12.35 1.39 -14.61
N ASP A 99 11.73 0.25 -14.91
CA ASP A 99 11.20 -0.08 -16.24
C ASP A 99 9.94 0.75 -16.59
N ALA A 100 9.10 1.03 -15.60
CA ALA A 100 7.92 1.88 -15.72
C ALA A 100 8.30 3.34 -16.05
N GLY A 101 9.33 3.88 -15.38
CA GLY A 101 9.87 5.21 -15.65
C GLY A 101 10.43 5.38 -17.08
N ALA A 102 11.00 4.31 -17.67
CA ALA A 102 11.49 4.32 -19.05
C ALA A 102 10.38 4.19 -20.11
N SER A 103 9.24 3.60 -19.74
CA SER A 103 8.11 3.35 -20.65
C SER A 103 6.98 4.39 -20.54
N GLY A 104 7.06 5.32 -19.59
CA GLY A 104 6.01 6.30 -19.32
C GLY A 104 4.76 5.70 -18.65
N VAL A 105 4.88 4.46 -18.15
CA VAL A 105 3.86 3.79 -17.34
C VAL A 105 4.10 4.18 -15.88
N SER A 106 3.04 4.51 -15.14
CA SER A 106 3.16 4.87 -13.72
C SER A 106 3.61 3.65 -12.91
N PRO A 107 4.50 3.79 -11.91
CA PRO A 107 4.88 2.67 -11.05
C PRO A 107 3.69 2.11 -10.25
N ASP A 108 3.68 0.77 -10.10
CA ASP A 108 2.49 -0.08 -9.96
C ASP A 108 2.14 -0.52 -8.52
N VAL A 109 2.78 0.02 -7.48
CA VAL A 109 2.40 -0.30 -6.09
C VAL A 109 1.29 0.63 -5.61
N TYR A 110 0.10 0.06 -5.46
CA TYR A 110 -1.07 0.73 -4.91
C TYR A 110 -1.19 0.41 -3.43
N PHE A 111 -0.97 1.42 -2.60
CA PHE A 111 -1.26 1.30 -1.18
C PHE A 111 -2.76 1.51 -0.99
N ALA A 112 -3.49 0.45 -0.61
CA ALA A 112 -4.95 0.46 -0.62
C ALA A 112 -5.54 -0.59 0.33
N ASN A 113 -6.67 -0.26 0.96
CA ASN A 113 -7.51 -1.25 1.64
C ASN A 113 -8.79 -1.52 0.85
N HIS A 114 -9.16 -0.66 -0.11
CA HIS A 114 -10.28 -0.92 -1.00
C HIS A 114 -9.86 -0.78 -2.47
N ALA A 115 -10.49 -1.57 -3.33
CA ALA A 115 -10.42 -1.44 -4.77
C ALA A 115 -11.84 -1.45 -5.33
N GLY A 116 -12.24 -0.40 -6.04
CA GLY A 116 -13.59 -0.28 -6.60
C GLY A 116 -14.71 -0.29 -5.54
N GLY A 117 -14.46 0.29 -4.37
CA GLY A 117 -15.43 0.34 -3.25
C GLY A 117 -15.54 -0.96 -2.45
N VAL A 118 -14.67 -1.93 -2.70
CA VAL A 118 -14.68 -3.24 -2.04
C VAL A 118 -13.40 -3.43 -1.25
N SER A 119 -13.50 -3.93 -0.02
CA SER A 119 -12.33 -4.19 0.82
C SER A 119 -11.45 -5.30 0.22
N ILE A 120 -10.14 -5.05 0.21
CA ILE A 120 -9.12 -6.01 -0.25
C ILE A 120 -8.81 -6.93 0.92
N GLU A 121 -9.65 -7.95 1.07
CA GLU A 121 -9.60 -8.90 2.18
C GLU A 121 -9.55 -10.34 1.66
N TRP A 122 -8.79 -11.19 2.35
CA TRP A 122 -8.72 -12.62 2.02
C TRP A 122 -10.10 -13.29 2.11
N ALA A 123 -10.96 -12.82 3.03
CA ALA A 123 -12.29 -13.38 3.26
C ALA A 123 -13.20 -13.26 2.02
N LEU A 124 -13.09 -12.17 1.26
CA LEU A 124 -13.84 -12.00 0.02
C LEU A 124 -13.35 -12.98 -1.06
N GLY A 125 -12.03 -13.14 -1.18
CA GLY A 125 -11.45 -14.14 -2.08
C GLY A 125 -11.90 -15.57 -1.73
N ALA A 126 -11.90 -15.90 -0.43
CA ALA A 126 -12.38 -17.19 0.07
C ALA A 126 -13.87 -17.41 -0.25
N LEU A 127 -14.71 -16.38 -0.12
CA LEU A 127 -16.13 -16.46 -0.48
C LEU A 127 -16.31 -16.71 -1.99
N VAL A 128 -15.56 -16.03 -2.85
CA VAL A 128 -15.62 -16.23 -4.30
C VAL A 128 -15.14 -17.62 -4.70
N LEU A 129 -14.05 -18.11 -4.09
CA LEU A 129 -13.54 -19.46 -4.34
C LEU A 129 -14.53 -20.52 -3.86
N GLY A 130 -15.10 -20.36 -2.67
CA GLY A 130 -16.12 -21.26 -2.13
C GLY A 130 -17.42 -21.24 -2.97
N ALA A 131 -17.88 -20.07 -3.41
CA ALA A 131 -19.06 -19.93 -4.27
C ALA A 131 -18.85 -20.53 -5.67
N ARG A 132 -17.61 -20.62 -6.16
CA ARG A 132 -17.28 -21.35 -7.39
C ARG A 132 -17.38 -22.87 -7.23
N GLU A 133 -17.12 -23.39 -6.04
CA GLU A 133 -17.32 -24.81 -5.71
C GLU A 133 -18.80 -25.15 -5.49
N VAL A 134 -19.61 -24.17 -5.08
CA VAL A 134 -21.08 -24.23 -5.07
C VAL A 134 -21.65 -23.70 -6.38
N GLY A 135 -21.18 -24.23 -7.51
CA GLY A 135 -21.85 -24.02 -8.80
C GLY A 135 -23.32 -24.49 -8.73
N PRO A 136 -24.21 -24.03 -9.64
CA PRO A 136 -25.58 -24.50 -9.64
C PRO A 136 -25.57 -26.03 -9.64
N ALA A 137 -26.19 -26.63 -8.62
CA ALA A 137 -26.56 -28.02 -8.69
C ALA A 137 -27.24 -28.22 -10.05
N GLY A 138 -26.78 -29.22 -10.80
CA GLY A 138 -27.21 -29.44 -12.19
C GLY A 138 -28.72 -29.33 -12.38
N ALA A 139 -29.07 -28.96 -13.62
CA ALA A 139 -30.39 -28.92 -14.22
C ALA A 139 -31.41 -29.95 -13.70
#